data_AF-A0A2G4F036-F1
#
_entry.id   AF-A0A2G4F036-F1
#
_cell.length_a   1.000
_cell.length_b   1.000
_cell.length_c   1.000
_cell.angle_alpha   90.00
_cell.angle_beta   90.00
_cell.angle_gamma   90.00
#
_symmetry.space_group_name_H-M   'P 1'
#
loop_
_entity.id
_entity.type
_entity.pdbx_description
1 polymer ?
#
loop_
_entity_poly.entity_id
_entity_poly.type
_entity_poly.pdbx_seq_one_letter_code
_entity_poly.pdbx_strand_id
1 'polypeptide(L)'
;MRGVKTWQEADISPEDARRIQNAADRTKQIIIVVGSRASGTNRLTSDWDYIMLGNSRQRHSAWSSVPHGTSGGEINSSGRETGIDIFTGPLISGEPHVIFEPKLGEANESHG
;
A
#
# COMPACT_ATOMS: atom_id res chain seq x y z
N MET A 1 4.68 21.83 1.93
CA MET A 1 3.77 20.68 1.98
C MET A 1 4.62 19.42 1.88
N ARG A 2 4.76 18.61 2.95
CA ARG A 2 5.49 17.31 2.86
C ARG A 2 4.46 16.20 2.62
N GLY A 3 3.82 16.25 1.46
CA GLY A 3 2.56 15.53 1.25
C GLY A 3 2.45 14.83 -0.09
N VAL A 4 3.55 14.30 -0.66
CA VAL A 4 3.61 13.11 -1.53
C VAL A 4 5.09 12.71 -1.54
N LYS A 5 5.39 11.42 -1.41
CA LYS A 5 6.73 10.87 -1.63
C LYS A 5 6.69 9.82 -2.73
N THR A 6 7.77 9.72 -3.47
CA THR A 6 8.08 8.52 -4.24
C THR A 6 8.41 7.35 -3.31
N TRP A 7 8.28 6.12 -3.80
CA TRP A 7 8.67 4.95 -3.00
C TRP A 7 10.17 4.96 -2.66
N GLN A 8 11.01 5.55 -3.51
CA GLN A 8 12.44 5.78 -3.23
C GLN A 8 12.65 6.73 -2.05
N GLU A 9 11.95 7.86 -1.99
CA GLU A 9 12.04 8.84 -0.90
C GLU A 9 11.46 8.34 0.43
N ALA A 10 10.68 7.27 0.37
CA ALA A 10 10.14 6.56 1.52
C ALA A 10 11.03 5.39 1.98
N ASP A 11 12.16 5.13 1.30
CA ASP A 11 13.03 3.98 1.54
C ASP A 11 12.27 2.63 1.46
N ILE A 12 11.28 2.57 0.57
CA ILE A 12 10.56 1.33 0.25
C ILE A 12 11.41 0.54 -0.74
N SER A 13 11.64 -0.74 -0.47
CA SER A 13 12.43 -1.58 -1.38
C SER A 13 11.77 -1.68 -2.76
N PRO A 14 12.55 -1.84 -3.85
CA PRO A 14 11.99 -2.03 -5.19
C PRO A 14 11.04 -3.24 -5.28
N GLU A 15 11.30 -4.30 -4.48
CA GLU A 15 10.44 -5.48 -4.44
C GLU A 15 9.09 -5.19 -3.79
N ASP A 16 9.09 -4.49 -2.65
CA ASP A 16 7.86 -4.11 -1.95
C ASP A 16 7.03 -3.14 -2.78
N ALA A 17 7.68 -2.13 -3.37
CA ALA A 17 7.02 -1.20 -4.28
C ALA A 17 6.35 -1.94 -5.45
N ARG A 18 7.03 -2.94 -6.03
CA ARG A 18 6.47 -3.78 -7.10
C ARG A 18 5.28 -4.61 -6.63
N ARG A 19 5.32 -5.18 -5.42
CA ARG A 19 4.19 -5.94 -4.85
C ARG A 19 2.96 -5.05 -4.65
N ILE A 20 3.15 -3.84 -4.14
CA ILE A 20 2.06 -2.87 -3.95
C ILE A 20 1.49 -2.43 -5.29
N GLN A 21 2.34 -2.11 -6.27
CA GLN A 21 1.91 -1.76 -7.63
C GLN A 21 1.10 -2.90 -8.26
N ASN A 22 1.59 -4.14 -8.20
CA ASN A 22 0.87 -5.30 -8.73
C ASN A 22 -0.50 -5.49 -8.05
N ALA A 23 -0.59 -5.22 -6.74
CA ALA A 23 -1.86 -5.27 -6.02
C ALA A 23 -2.81 -4.17 -6.51
N ALA A 24 -2.32 -2.93 -6.69
CA ALA A 24 -3.10 -1.83 -7.24
C ALA A 24 -3.64 -2.16 -8.64
N ASP A 25 -2.76 -2.63 -9.54
CA ASP A 25 -3.10 -3.01 -10.93
C ASP A 25 -4.16 -4.12 -10.96
N ARG A 26 -3.89 -5.22 -10.24
CA ARG A 26 -4.75 -6.41 -10.22
C ARG A 26 -6.14 -6.11 -9.67
N THR A 27 -6.22 -5.25 -8.66
CA THR A 27 -7.48 -4.91 -8.00
C THR A 27 -8.13 -3.66 -8.58
N LYS A 28 -7.48 -2.98 -9.52
CA LYS A 28 -7.93 -1.73 -10.14
C LYS A 28 -8.33 -0.69 -9.11
N GLN A 29 -7.49 -0.51 -8.08
CA GLN A 29 -7.72 0.45 -7.01
C GLN A 29 -6.45 1.21 -6.70
N ILE A 30 -6.62 2.44 -6.20
CA ILE A 30 -5.52 3.21 -5.63
C ILE A 30 -5.18 2.63 -4.26
N ILE A 31 -3.89 2.38 -4.04
CA ILE A 31 -3.33 1.99 -2.74
C ILE A 31 -2.36 3.07 -2.31
N ILE A 32 -2.55 3.62 -1.11
CA ILE A 32 -1.72 4.67 -0.55
C ILE A 32 -0.99 4.09 0.66
N VAL A 33 0.34 4.12 0.67
CA VAL A 33 1.14 3.80 1.86
C VAL A 33 1.24 5.05 2.72
N VAL A 34 0.97 4.92 4.01
CA VAL A 34 1.06 6.00 5.00
C VAL A 34 1.94 5.59 6.18
N GLY A 35 1.90 6.36 7.28
CA GLY A 35 2.57 5.99 8.53
C GLY A 35 4.10 5.93 8.43
N SER A 36 4.70 5.07 9.25
CA SER A 36 6.16 5.01 9.44
C SER A 36 6.93 4.63 8.16
N ARG A 37 6.28 3.83 7.30
CA ARG A 37 6.82 3.39 6.00
C ARG A 37 6.85 4.53 5.00
N ALA A 38 5.83 5.38 4.98
CA ALA A 38 5.84 6.56 4.13
C ALA A 38 6.78 7.67 4.66
N SER A 39 6.88 7.85 5.98
CA SER A 39 7.76 8.87 6.57
C SER A 39 9.25 8.56 6.37
N GLY A 40 9.62 7.29 6.10
CA GLY A 40 11.02 6.84 6.01
C GLY A 40 11.68 6.70 7.39
N THR A 41 10.87 6.57 8.45
CA THR A 41 11.35 6.41 9.83
C THR A 41 11.05 5.00 10.37
N ASN A 42 10.79 4.06 9.47
CA ASN A 42 10.42 2.70 9.82
C ASN A 42 11.60 1.92 10.43
N ARG A 43 11.26 0.87 11.19
CA ARG A 43 12.20 -0.19 11.57
C ARG A 43 11.88 -1.42 10.73
N LEU A 44 12.83 -2.36 10.61
CA LEU A 44 12.65 -3.59 9.83
C LEU A 44 11.39 -4.39 10.22
N THR A 45 10.96 -4.31 11.48
CA THR A 45 9.79 -5.02 12.02
C THR A 45 8.49 -4.22 11.96
N SER A 46 8.53 -2.96 11.53
CA SER A 46 7.35 -2.10 11.51
C SER A 46 6.24 -2.72 10.67
N ASP A 47 5.01 -2.50 11.09
CA ASP A 47 3.80 -2.70 10.32
C ASP A 47 3.76 -1.84 9.06
N TRP A 48 2.79 -2.14 8.21
CA TRP A 48 2.46 -1.35 7.04
C TRP A 48 1.05 -0.78 7.13
N ASP A 49 0.96 0.53 7.01
CA ASP A 49 -0.29 1.26 6.99
C ASP A 49 -0.72 1.56 5.56
N TYR A 50 -1.90 1.12 5.18
CA TYR A 50 -2.46 1.35 3.85
C TYR A 50 -3.82 2.04 3.91
N ILE A 51 -4.03 3.04 3.05
CA ILE A 51 -5.37 3.47 2.66
C ILE A 51 -5.70 2.80 1.32
N MET A 52 -6.80 2.06 1.27
CA MET A 52 -7.25 1.37 0.06
C MET A 52 -8.63 1.87 -0.37
N LEU A 53 -8.71 2.48 -1.55
CA LEU A 53 -9.92 3.17 -2.02
C LEU A 53 -10.92 2.27 -2.76
N GLY A 54 -10.60 1.00 -2.96
CA GLY A 54 -11.51 0.02 -3.56
C GLY A 54 -12.62 -0.44 -2.60
N ASN A 55 -13.60 -1.16 -3.14
CA ASN A 55 -14.66 -1.80 -2.34
C ASN A 55 -14.10 -2.98 -1.50
N SER A 56 -14.93 -3.54 -0.60
CA SER A 56 -14.51 -4.60 0.33
C SER A 56 -13.87 -5.82 -0.35
N ARG A 57 -14.34 -6.21 -1.54
CA ARG A 57 -13.76 -7.32 -2.31
C ARG A 57 -12.39 -6.96 -2.85
N GLN A 58 -12.24 -5.76 -3.40
CA GLN A 58 -10.95 -5.26 -3.88
C GLN A 58 -9.94 -5.15 -2.74
N ARG A 59 -10.34 -4.61 -1.59
CA ARG A 59 -9.48 -4.50 -0.39
C ARG A 59 -9.05 -5.86 0.13
N HIS A 60 -9.99 -6.79 0.31
CA HIS A 60 -9.66 -8.15 0.74
C HIS A 60 -8.68 -8.84 -0.23
N SER A 61 -8.85 -8.59 -1.53
CA SER A 61 -7.95 -9.12 -2.54
C SER A 61 -6.55 -8.49 -2.46
N ALA A 62 -6.44 -7.17 -2.25
CA ALA A 62 -5.16 -6.48 -2.13
C ALA A 62 -4.44 -6.82 -0.83
N TRP A 63 -5.16 -7.01 0.28
CA TRP A 63 -4.64 -7.38 1.61
C TRP A 63 -3.66 -8.55 1.51
N SER A 64 -3.98 -9.61 0.76
CA SER A 64 -3.10 -10.79 0.66
C SER A 64 -1.88 -10.62 -0.25
N SER A 65 -1.77 -9.49 -0.96
CA SER A 65 -0.73 -9.27 -1.99
C SER A 65 0.28 -8.20 -1.60
N VAL A 66 -0.13 -7.24 -0.77
CA VAL A 66 0.77 -6.20 -0.26
C VAL A 66 1.80 -6.77 0.71
N PRO A 67 2.92 -6.08 0.96
CA PRO A 67 3.85 -6.41 2.04
C PRO A 67 3.19 -6.34 3.43
N HIS A 68 3.66 -7.20 4.33
CA HIS A 68 3.27 -7.25 5.74
C HIS A 68 4.50 -7.04 6.62
N GLY A 69 4.30 -6.38 7.76
CA GLY A 69 5.28 -6.33 8.84
C GLY A 69 5.39 -7.67 9.55
N THR A 70 6.45 -7.83 10.34
CA THR A 70 6.63 -9.01 11.20
C THR A 70 6.03 -8.82 12.61
N SER A 71 5.63 -7.59 12.93
CA SER A 71 4.94 -7.18 14.16
C SER A 71 4.10 -5.92 13.91
N GLY A 72 3.11 -5.66 14.77
CA GLY A 72 2.18 -4.53 14.66
C GLY A 72 0.97 -4.78 13.75
N GLY A 73 0.20 -3.73 13.48
CA GLY A 73 -1.02 -3.80 12.68
C GLY A 73 -2.24 -4.43 13.38
N GLU A 74 -3.26 -4.72 12.59
CA GLU A 74 -4.53 -5.29 13.07
C GLU A 74 -4.32 -6.65 13.76
N ILE A 75 -5.17 -6.97 14.74
CA ILE A 75 -5.23 -8.30 15.34
C ILE A 75 -6.29 -9.12 14.61
N ASN A 76 -5.89 -10.26 14.04
CA ASN A 76 -6.83 -11.18 13.39
C ASN A 76 -7.68 -11.96 14.39
N SER A 77 -8.67 -12.70 13.90
CA SER A 77 -9.59 -13.52 14.71
C SER A 77 -8.90 -14.58 15.58
N SER A 78 -7.65 -14.92 15.29
CA SER A 78 -6.83 -15.87 16.04
C SER A 78 -5.93 -15.20 17.10
N GLY A 79 -6.09 -13.88 17.31
CA GLY A 79 -5.32 -13.12 18.28
C GLY A 79 -3.89 -12.79 17.85
N ARG A 80 -3.57 -12.89 16.55
CA ARG A 80 -2.24 -12.59 16.01
C ARG A 80 -2.23 -11.28 15.23
N GLU A 81 -1.15 -10.52 15.40
CA GLU A 81 -0.81 -9.37 14.57
C GLU A 81 -0.74 -9.77 13.09
N THR A 82 -1.38 -8.97 12.23
CA THR A 82 -1.36 -9.16 10.78
C THR A 82 -0.14 -8.51 10.13
N GLY A 83 0.53 -7.59 10.83
CA GLY A 83 1.62 -6.78 10.31
C GLY A 83 1.15 -5.65 9.38
N ILE A 84 -0.16 -5.43 9.22
CA ILE A 84 -0.71 -4.35 8.39
C ILE A 84 -1.97 -3.74 9.02
N ASP A 85 -2.20 -2.46 8.76
CA ASP A 85 -3.47 -1.78 9.00
C ASP A 85 -4.08 -1.30 7.67
N ILE A 86 -5.38 -1.55 7.46
CA ILE A 86 -6.10 -1.07 6.27
C ILE A 86 -7.18 -0.06 6.66
N PHE A 87 -6.98 1.17 6.22
CA PHE A 87 -7.90 2.28 6.41
C PHE A 87 -8.79 2.49 5.17
N THR A 88 -10.02 2.93 5.40
CA THR A 88 -11.01 3.28 4.35
C THR A 88 -11.37 4.77 4.33
N GLY A 89 -10.69 5.58 5.15
CA GLY A 89 -10.94 7.01 5.32
C GLY A 89 -10.11 7.91 4.41
N PRO A 90 -10.38 9.23 4.42
CA PRO A 90 -9.61 10.20 3.65
C PRO A 90 -8.17 10.28 4.18
N LEU A 91 -7.24 10.51 3.26
CA LEU A 91 -5.86 10.82 3.61
C LEU A 91 -5.79 12.11 4.44
N ILE A 92 -5.10 12.08 5.58
CA ILE A 92 -4.90 13.24 6.44
C ILE A 92 -3.97 14.22 5.71
N SER A 93 -4.45 15.46 5.52
CA SER A 93 -3.72 16.47 4.77
C SER A 93 -2.37 16.81 5.41
N GLY A 94 -1.30 16.73 4.61
CA GLY A 94 0.05 17.11 5.04
C GLY A 94 0.89 15.95 5.62
N GLU A 95 0.33 14.75 5.76
CA GLU A 95 1.11 13.58 6.15
C GLU A 95 1.91 12.99 4.97
N PRO A 96 3.14 12.51 5.20
CA PRO A 96 3.90 11.78 4.19
C PRO A 96 3.15 10.54 3.75
N HIS A 97 3.05 10.35 2.44
CA HIS A 97 2.38 9.21 1.84
C HIS A 97 2.97 8.87 0.47
N VAL A 98 2.82 7.62 0.05
CA VAL A 98 3.25 7.13 -1.27
C VAL A 98 2.02 6.58 -1.99
N ILE A 99 1.72 7.09 -3.17
CA ILE A 99 0.54 6.69 -3.96
C ILE A 99 0.95 5.66 -5.01
N PHE A 100 0.22 4.55 -5.05
CA PHE A 100 0.29 3.56 -6.12
C PHE A 100 -1.06 3.55 -6.85
N GLU A 101 -1.08 4.22 -8.00
CA GLU A 101 -2.23 4.21 -8.90
C GLU A 101 -2.20 2.97 -9.80
N PRO A 102 -3.36 2.36 -10.10
CA PRO A 102 -3.40 1.23 -11.01
C PRO A 102 -2.97 1.68 -12.40
N LYS A 103 -1.99 0.98 -12.97
CA LYS A 103 -1.67 1.05 -14.39
C LYS A 103 -2.76 0.30 -15.13
N LEU A 104 -3.85 1.00 -15.43
CA LEU A 104 -4.83 0.52 -16.39
C LEU A 104 -4.06 0.33 -17.68
N GLY A 105 -3.77 -0.92 -18.06
CA GLY A 105 -2.99 -1.18 -19.26
C GLY A 105 -3.60 -0.40 -20.41
N GLU A 106 -2.80 0.46 -21.05
CA GLU A 106 -3.07 0.78 -22.43
C GLU A 106 -3.12 -0.57 -23.13
N ALA A 107 -4.32 -0.98 -23.53
CA ALA A 107 -4.49 -2.15 -24.36
C ALA A 107 -3.75 -1.83 -25.66
N ASN A 108 -2.51 -2.30 -25.77
CA ASN A 108 -1.71 -2.14 -26.96
C ASN A 108 -2.54 -2.64 -28.15
N GLU A 109 -2.81 -1.71 -29.07
CA GLU A 109 -3.20 -2.00 -30.43
C GLU A 109 -2.14 -2.92 -31.05
N SER A 110 -2.46 -4.21 -31.14
CA SER A 110 -1.66 -5.16 -31.90
C SER A 110 -1.84 -4.87 -33.38
N HIS A 111 -0.99 -4.01 -33.94
CA HIS A 111 -0.61 -4.14 -35.34
C HIS A 111 0.47 -5.20 -35.45
N GLY A 112 0.10 -6.33 -36.06
CA GLY A 112 0.97 -7.46 -36.40
C GLY A 112 0.16 -8.58 -37.04
#